data_AF-A0A0A9D2R3-F1
#
_entry.id   AF-A0A0A9D2R3-F1
#
_cell.length_a   1.000
_cell.length_b   1.000
_cell.length_c   1.000
_cell.angle_alpha   90.00
_cell.angle_beta   90.00
_cell.angle_gamma   90.00
#
_symmetry.space_group_name_H-M   'P 1'
#
loop_
_entity.id
_entity.type
_entity.pdbx_description
1 polymer ?
#
loop_
_entity_poly.entity_id
_entity_poly.type
_entity_poly.pdbx_seq_one_letter_code
_entity_poly.pdbx_strand_id
1 'polypeptide(L)'
;MTAAAQMVKPVSLELGGKSPLIVFDDVDIDKAVEWAMYGVFANAGQVCSATSRLLLHEKIGKQFLDRLVAWAKNIKVSDPLVEGCRLGSVVSEGQYEKVKKFISTARSEGATILYGGARPQ
;
A
#
# COMPACT_ATOMS: atom_id res chain seq x y z
N MET A 1 -0.23 14.15 -23.94
CA MET A 1 0.31 13.80 -25.27
C MET A 1 0.49 15.00 -26.20
N THR A 2 -0.37 16.03 -26.14
CA THR A 2 -0.30 17.22 -27.03
C THR A 2 1.08 17.83 -27.19
N ALA A 3 1.82 18.01 -26.09
CA ALA A 3 3.17 18.59 -26.12
C ALA A 3 4.18 17.79 -26.98
N ALA A 4 4.08 16.45 -27.01
CA ALA A 4 4.92 15.61 -27.87
C ALA A 4 4.36 15.50 -29.30
N ALA A 5 3.03 15.43 -29.42
CA ALA A 5 2.33 15.28 -30.69
C ALA A 5 2.56 16.46 -31.64
N GLN A 6 2.61 17.69 -31.13
CA GLN A 6 2.88 18.90 -31.93
C GLN A 6 4.21 18.85 -32.69
N MET A 7 5.18 18.09 -32.18
CA MET A 7 6.51 17.91 -32.78
C MET A 7 6.71 16.49 -33.35
N VAL A 8 5.67 15.65 -33.35
CA VAL A 8 5.73 14.24 -33.78
C VAL A 8 6.86 13.47 -33.06
N LYS A 9 7.10 13.78 -31.79
CA LYS A 9 8.15 13.13 -31.00
C LYS A 9 7.65 11.81 -30.41
N PRO A 10 8.39 10.69 -30.55
CA PRO A 10 8.06 9.47 -29.85
C PRO A 10 8.23 9.64 -28.34
N VAL A 11 7.41 8.94 -27.55
CA VAL A 11 7.48 8.97 -26.08
C VAL A 11 7.34 7.57 -25.51
N SER A 12 7.98 7.33 -24.37
CA SER A 12 7.78 6.17 -23.50
C SER A 12 7.38 6.67 -22.11
N LEU A 13 6.36 6.06 -21.50
CA LEU A 13 5.72 6.55 -20.26
C LEU A 13 5.46 5.40 -19.29
N GLU A 14 5.91 5.56 -18.04
CA GLU A 14 5.64 4.66 -16.92
C GLU A 14 4.82 5.43 -15.87
N LEU A 15 3.54 5.09 -15.71
CA LEU A 15 2.52 5.97 -15.09
C LEU A 15 1.96 5.46 -13.76
N GLY A 16 2.58 4.45 -13.16
CA GLY A 16 2.10 3.80 -11.95
C GLY A 16 1.02 2.75 -12.22
N GLY A 17 0.44 2.22 -11.14
CA GLY A 17 -0.56 1.15 -11.26
C GLY A 17 -1.41 0.94 -10.01
N LYS A 18 -2.35 0.00 -10.14
CA LYS A 18 -3.16 -0.54 -9.04
C LYS A 18 -2.90 -2.05 -8.94
N SER A 19 -1.64 -2.41 -8.73
CA SER A 19 -1.15 -3.78 -8.87
C SER A 19 -1.86 -4.74 -7.91
N PRO A 20 -2.39 -5.87 -8.41
CA PRO A 20 -2.98 -6.88 -7.57
C PRO A 20 -1.91 -7.79 -6.93
N LEU A 21 -2.17 -8.23 -5.70
CA LEU A 21 -1.55 -9.43 -5.12
C LEU A 21 -2.66 -10.46 -4.91
N ILE A 22 -2.56 -11.59 -5.60
CA ILE A 22 -3.58 -12.65 -5.59
C ILE A 22 -3.04 -13.81 -4.77
N VAL A 23 -3.78 -14.24 -3.75
CA VAL A 23 -3.36 -15.29 -2.81
C VAL A 23 -4.40 -16.40 -2.77
N PHE A 24 -3.99 -17.61 -3.16
CA PHE A 24 -4.81 -18.82 -3.13
C PHE A 24 -4.73 -19.52 -1.77
N ASP A 25 -5.57 -20.53 -1.55
CA ASP A 25 -5.68 -21.25 -0.27
C ASP A 25 -4.59 -22.30 -0.04
N ASP A 26 -3.77 -22.58 -1.04
CA ASP A 26 -2.69 -23.57 -1.05
C ASP A 26 -1.31 -22.99 -0.69
N VAL A 27 -1.27 -21.75 -0.18
CA VAL A 27 -0.02 -21.07 0.17
C VAL A 27 0.36 -21.22 1.64
N ASP A 28 1.64 -21.04 1.91
CA ASP A 28 2.13 -20.70 3.25
C ASP A 28 1.64 -19.29 3.63
N ILE A 29 0.63 -19.23 4.50
CA ILE A 29 -0.04 -17.97 4.84
C ILE A 29 0.92 -16.97 5.49
N ASP A 30 1.83 -17.42 6.35
CA ASP A 30 2.72 -16.50 7.07
C ASP A 30 3.70 -15.83 6.10
N LYS A 31 4.25 -16.59 5.14
CA LYS A 31 5.07 -16.03 4.06
C LYS A 31 4.26 -15.11 3.14
N ALA A 32 3.04 -15.51 2.77
CA ALA A 32 2.19 -14.70 1.91
C ALA A 32 1.81 -13.36 2.56
N VAL A 33 1.58 -13.35 3.88
CA VAL A 33 1.38 -12.12 4.67
C VAL A 33 2.64 -11.27 4.67
N GLU A 34 3.83 -11.85 4.88
CA GLU A 34 5.11 -11.12 4.82
C GLU A 34 5.30 -10.42 3.46
N TRP A 35 5.07 -11.12 2.36
CA TRP A 35 5.14 -10.54 1.01
C TRP A 35 4.08 -9.45 0.78
N ALA A 36 2.86 -9.63 1.30
CA ALA A 36 1.82 -8.61 1.24
C ALA A 36 2.23 -7.33 2.00
N MET A 37 2.81 -7.49 3.19
CA MET A 37 3.33 -6.38 3.98
C MET A 37 4.45 -5.64 3.25
N TYR A 38 5.44 -6.38 2.73
CA TYR A 38 6.54 -5.79 1.97
C TYR A 38 6.02 -5.02 0.74
N GLY A 39 5.17 -5.65 -0.07
CA GLY A 39 4.71 -5.09 -1.34
C GLY A 39 3.88 -3.81 -1.23
N VAL A 40 3.21 -3.58 -0.09
CA VAL A 40 2.39 -2.38 0.12
C VAL A 40 3.04 -1.32 1.01
N PHE A 41 3.90 -1.71 1.97
CA PHE A 41 4.52 -0.78 2.91
C PHE A 41 5.95 -0.38 2.55
N ALA A 42 6.63 -1.09 1.64
CA ALA A 42 7.95 -0.68 1.16
C ALA A 42 7.91 0.77 0.64
N ASN A 43 8.89 1.59 1.04
CA ASN A 43 8.94 3.02 0.73
C ASN A 43 7.65 3.80 1.08
N ALA A 44 6.97 3.42 2.17
CA ALA A 44 5.65 3.96 2.55
C ALA A 44 4.58 3.81 1.46
N GLY A 45 4.69 2.75 0.64
CA GLY A 45 3.80 2.48 -0.49
C GLY A 45 4.00 3.40 -1.69
N GLN A 46 5.03 4.25 -1.68
CA GLN A 46 5.37 5.16 -2.77
C GLN A 46 6.19 4.43 -3.83
N VAL A 47 5.60 3.39 -4.43
CA VAL A 47 6.19 2.53 -5.45
C VAL A 47 5.18 2.32 -6.58
N CYS A 48 5.60 2.51 -7.84
CA CYS A 48 4.70 2.42 -9.01
C CYS A 48 4.00 1.05 -9.13
N SER A 49 4.67 0.00 -8.68
CA SER A 49 4.23 -1.40 -8.70
C SER A 49 3.72 -1.91 -7.35
N ALA A 50 3.52 -1.04 -6.35
CA ALA A 50 3.02 -1.44 -5.02
C ALA A 50 1.77 -2.32 -5.13
N THR A 51 1.72 -3.40 -4.35
CA THR A 51 0.63 -4.39 -4.34
C THR A 51 -0.59 -3.89 -3.56
N SER A 52 -1.09 -2.72 -3.95
CA SER A 52 -2.12 -1.95 -3.24
C SER A 52 -3.54 -2.52 -3.38
N ARG A 53 -3.71 -3.67 -4.04
CA ARG A 53 -4.97 -4.42 -4.13
C ARG A 53 -4.73 -5.89 -3.81
N LEU A 54 -5.00 -6.27 -2.57
CA LEU A 54 -4.94 -7.66 -2.12
C LEU A 54 -6.25 -8.39 -2.48
N LEU A 55 -6.14 -9.52 -3.16
CA LEU A 55 -7.23 -10.43 -3.51
C LEU A 55 -6.97 -11.79 -2.88
N LEU A 56 -7.85 -12.22 -1.98
CA LEU A 56 -7.68 -13.43 -1.19
C LEU A 56 -8.71 -14.48 -1.58
N HIS A 57 -8.29 -15.74 -1.63
CA HIS A 57 -9.21 -16.86 -1.65
C HIS A 57 -10.05 -16.88 -0.36
N GLU A 58 -11.37 -17.06 -0.50
CA GLU A 58 -12.34 -16.89 0.59
C GLU A 58 -12.02 -17.74 1.83
N LYS A 59 -11.57 -18.99 1.64
CA LYS A 59 -11.21 -19.93 2.71
C LYS A 59 -10.14 -19.43 3.68
N ILE A 60 -9.20 -18.60 3.21
CA ILE A 60 -8.10 -18.08 4.03
C ILE A 60 -8.31 -16.61 4.44
N GLY A 61 -9.34 -15.95 3.90
CA GLY A 61 -9.50 -14.49 3.97
C GLY A 61 -9.43 -13.94 5.40
N LYS A 62 -10.22 -14.50 6.32
CA LYS A 62 -10.23 -14.06 7.72
C LYS A 62 -8.87 -14.26 8.40
N GLN A 63 -8.33 -15.46 8.30
CA GLN A 63 -7.07 -15.83 8.95
C GLN A 63 -5.89 -14.99 8.43
N PHE A 64 -5.87 -14.71 7.12
CA PHE A 64 -4.87 -13.86 6.50
C PHE A 64 -4.98 -12.41 6.99
N LEU A 65 -6.19 -11.84 7.02
CA LEU A 65 -6.41 -10.46 7.46
C LEU A 65 -6.06 -10.26 8.95
N ASP A 66 -6.40 -11.23 9.81
CA ASP A 66 -6.06 -11.18 11.23
C ASP A 66 -4.53 -11.08 11.44
N ARG A 67 -3.75 -11.88 10.70
CA ARG A 67 -2.27 -11.83 10.71
C ARG A 67 -1.74 -10.54 10.12
N LEU A 68 -2.26 -10.10 8.97
CA LEU A 68 -1.84 -8.87 8.31
C LEU A 68 -2.01 -7.66 9.24
N VAL A 69 -3.14 -7.58 9.94
CA VAL A 69 -3.41 -6.53 10.94
C VAL A 69 -2.46 -6.63 12.12
N ALA A 70 -2.15 -7.84 12.61
CA ALA A 70 -1.18 -8.03 13.68
C ALA A 70 0.22 -7.54 13.28
N TRP A 71 0.66 -7.82 12.05
CA TRP A 71 1.93 -7.30 11.53
C TRP A 71 1.91 -5.78 11.37
N ALA A 72 0.84 -5.21 10.81
CA ALA A 72 0.71 -3.77 10.62
C ALA A 72 0.77 -3.01 11.96
N LYS A 73 0.22 -3.58 13.04
CA LYS A 73 0.30 -3.03 14.41
C LYS A 73 1.71 -2.91 14.96
N ASN A 74 2.62 -3.77 14.51
CA ASN A 74 3.99 -3.84 15.01
C ASN A 74 4.99 -3.04 14.14
N ILE A 75 4.53 -2.36 13.09
CA ILE A 75 5.41 -1.50 12.29
C ILE A 75 5.84 -0.31 13.14
N LYS A 76 7.15 -0.22 13.43
CA LYS A 76 7.75 0.98 14.01
C LYS A 76 7.81 2.08 12.95
N VAL A 77 6.91 3.05 13.05
CA VAL A 77 6.92 4.28 12.26
C VAL A 77 7.76 5.32 13.00
N SER A 78 8.85 5.80 12.39
CA SER A 78 9.71 6.79 13.04
C SER A 78 10.59 7.52 12.01
N ASP A 79 11.44 8.42 12.50
CA ASP A 79 12.55 8.95 11.72
C ASP A 79 13.37 7.77 11.13
N PRO A 80 13.69 7.78 9.82
CA PRO A 80 14.49 6.73 9.18
C PRO A 80 15.88 6.50 9.79
N LEU A 81 16.44 7.49 10.50
CA LEU A 81 17.74 7.39 11.17
C LEU A 81 17.67 6.70 12.54
N VAL A 82 16.47 6.50 13.08
CA VAL A 82 16.27 5.79 14.35
C VAL A 82 16.36 4.28 14.13
N GLU A 83 17.16 3.61 14.95
CA GLU A 83 17.33 2.15 14.89
C GLU A 83 15.97 1.44 14.98
N GLY A 84 15.77 0.45 14.10
CA GLY A 84 14.54 -0.32 14.04
C GLY A 84 13.38 0.38 13.34
N CYS A 85 13.56 1.58 12.77
CA CYS A 85 12.56 2.17 11.88
C CYS A 85 12.20 1.18 10.75
N ARG A 86 10.91 0.93 10.55
CA ARG A 86 10.39 0.06 9.49
C ARG A 86 9.50 0.79 8.49
N LEU A 87 9.07 2.00 8.80
CA LEU A 87 8.27 2.84 7.91
C LEU A 87 8.56 4.32 8.18
N GLY A 88 9.06 5.02 7.15
CA GLY A 88 9.32 6.46 7.20
C GLY A 88 8.09 7.29 6.84
N SER A 89 8.29 8.60 6.66
CA SER A 89 7.26 9.51 6.19
C SER A 89 6.94 9.34 4.70
N VAL A 90 5.78 9.87 4.30
CA VAL A 90 5.53 10.18 2.88
C VAL A 90 6.29 11.44 2.47
N VAL A 91 6.52 11.61 1.17
CA VAL A 91 7.47 12.60 0.63
C VAL A 91 7.12 14.08 0.88
N SER A 92 5.82 14.40 1.04
CA SER A 92 5.37 15.78 1.21
C SER A 92 4.01 15.88 1.89
N GLU A 93 3.69 17.07 2.40
CA GLU A 93 2.37 17.40 2.94
C GLU A 93 1.25 17.20 1.92
N GLY A 94 1.48 17.59 0.65
CA GLY A 94 0.49 17.39 -0.42
C GLY A 94 0.17 15.91 -0.68
N GLN A 95 1.17 15.02 -0.62
CA GLN A 95 0.94 13.57 -0.71
C GLN A 95 0.23 13.04 0.54
N TYR A 96 0.61 13.51 1.73
CA TYR A 96 -0.04 13.15 2.98
C TYR A 96 -1.55 13.48 2.96
N GLU A 97 -1.92 14.71 2.58
CA GLU A 97 -3.33 15.12 2.50
C GLU A 97 -4.09 14.33 1.42
N LYS A 98 -3.44 13.98 0.30
CA LYS A 98 -4.03 13.11 -0.73
C LYS A 98 -4.35 11.71 -0.19
N VAL A 99 -3.42 11.09 0.53
CA VAL A 99 -3.62 9.77 1.16
C VAL A 99 -4.73 9.84 2.20
N LYS A 100 -4.72 10.87 3.05
CA LYS A 100 -5.76 11.11 4.06
C LYS A 100 -7.15 11.29 3.44
N LYS A 101 -7.25 11.98 2.29
CA LYS A 101 -8.50 12.09 1.53
C LYS A 101 -9.00 10.74 1.03
N PHE A 102 -8.13 9.85 0.54
CA PHE A 102 -8.53 8.50 0.14
C PHE A 102 -9.05 7.67 1.31
N ILE A 103 -8.42 7.76 2.48
CA ILE A 103 -8.91 7.10 3.70
C ILE A 103 -10.31 7.63 4.09
N SER A 104 -10.51 8.95 4.04
CA SER A 104 -11.81 9.57 4.29
C SER A 104 -12.88 9.10 3.29
N THR A 105 -12.53 9.06 2.00
CA THR A 105 -13.41 8.60 0.92
C THR A 105 -13.82 7.14 1.13
N ALA A 106 -12.87 6.27 1.46
CA ALA A 106 -13.15 4.86 1.76
C ALA A 106 -14.15 4.71 2.91
N ARG A 107 -14.02 5.51 3.98
CA ARG A 107 -15.00 5.51 5.08
C ARG A 107 -16.38 5.99 4.63
N SER A 108 -16.45 7.07 3.84
CA SER A 108 -17.74 7.60 3.35
C SER A 108 -18.45 6.66 2.38
N GLU A 109 -17.70 5.82 1.66
CA GLU A 109 -18.23 4.80 0.74
C GLU A 109 -18.55 3.47 1.45
N GLY A 110 -18.38 3.39 2.78
CA GLY A 110 -18.77 2.23 3.58
C GLY A 110 -17.69 1.15 3.74
N ALA A 111 -16.43 1.43 3.38
CA ALA A 111 -15.33 0.51 3.62
C ALA A 111 -14.93 0.47 5.11
N THR A 112 -14.57 -0.71 5.60
CA THR A 112 -14.07 -0.91 6.96
C THR A 112 -12.56 -0.68 7.02
N ILE A 113 -12.12 0.20 7.92
CA ILE A 113 -10.69 0.39 8.23
C ILE A 113 -10.28 -0.61 9.31
N LEU A 114 -9.59 -1.69 8.91
CA LEU A 114 -9.16 -2.73 9.86
C LEU A 114 -8.06 -2.26 10.82
N TYR A 115 -7.15 -1.40 10.36
CA TYR A 115 -6.08 -0.82 11.17
C TYR A 115 -5.52 0.47 10.56
N GLY A 116 -4.91 1.33 11.39
CA GLY A 116 -4.31 2.59 10.97
C GLY A 116 -5.35 3.62 10.52
N GLY A 117 -5.07 4.32 9.42
CA GLY A 117 -6.01 5.30 8.84
C GLY A 117 -6.08 6.63 9.59
N ALA A 118 -5.16 6.87 10.52
CA ALA A 118 -4.94 8.16 11.19
C ALA A 118 -3.47 8.56 11.06
N ARG A 119 -3.12 9.77 11.50
CA ARG A 119 -1.72 10.20 11.55
C ARG A 119 -0.94 9.25 12.47
N PRO A 120 0.16 8.64 12.02
CA PRO A 120 1.03 7.87 12.90
C PRO A 120 1.54 8.73 14.06
N GLN A 121 1.62 8.14 15.26
CA GLN A 121 2.18 8.76 16.46
C GLN A 121 3.62 8.31 16.66
#